data_AF-A0A151RZH3-F1
#
_entry.id   AF-A0A151RZH3-F1
#
_cell.length_a   1.000
_cell.length_b   1.000
_cell.length_c   1.000
_cell.angle_alpha   90.00
_cell.angle_beta   90.00
_cell.angle_gamma   90.00
#
_symmetry.space_group_name_H-M   'P 1'
#
loop_
_entity.id
_entity.type
_entity.pdbx_description
1 polymer ?
#
loop_
_entity_poly.entity_id
_entity_poly.type
_entity_poly.pdbx_seq_one_letter_code
_entity_poly.pdbx_strand_id
1 'polypeptide(L)'
;MRLINIKLENEEAVYSKEAKESHLLVATLIATVSFAAGITLPGGTIQEGDHKGTPILGQRASFKAFIISNALAMVFAISAASIHLSIPLTKSKFKDHFLTQYAHAFTLVALLAMIVAFATGTYVVLGPSPLGIAIITVALSFFIVAYGIGCFW
;
A
#
# COMPACT_ATOMS: atom_id res chain seq x y z
N MET A 1 -18.49 38.37 13.94
CA MET A 1 -19.05 37.27 13.12
C MET A 1 -18.16 36.91 11.92
N ARG A 2 -17.82 37.86 11.02
CA ARG A 2 -17.01 37.58 9.80
C ARG A 2 -15.59 37.04 10.06
N LEU A 3 -14.90 37.54 11.09
CA LEU A 3 -13.55 37.09 11.47
C LEU A 3 -13.52 35.66 12.03
N ILE A 4 -14.62 35.22 12.65
CA ILE A 4 -14.76 33.87 13.18
C ILE A 4 -14.89 32.89 12.00
N ASN A 5 -15.75 33.18 11.02
CA ASN A 5 -15.90 32.34 9.83
C ASN A 5 -14.58 32.18 9.04
N ILE A 6 -13.80 33.26 8.88
CA ILE A 6 -12.51 33.19 8.19
C ILE A 6 -11.51 32.33 8.97
N LYS A 7 -11.51 32.41 10.30
CA LYS A 7 -10.62 31.58 11.11
C LYS A 7 -10.98 30.10 11.04
N LEU A 8 -12.28 29.78 11.07
CA LEU A 8 -12.77 28.41 10.92
C LEU A 8 -12.48 27.83 9.53
N GLU A 9 -12.70 28.61 8.46
CA GLU A 9 -12.40 28.16 7.08
C GLU A 9 -10.91 27.89 6.87
N ASN A 10 -10.03 28.71 7.48
CA ASN A 10 -8.59 28.49 7.44
C ASN A 10 -8.17 27.26 8.25
N GLU A 11 -8.77 27.03 9.43
CA GLU A 11 -8.48 25.84 10.24
C GLU A 11 -8.91 24.55 9.51
N GLU A 12 -10.12 24.50 8.94
CA GLU A 12 -10.59 23.36 8.15
C GLU A 12 -9.70 23.08 6.92
N ALA A 13 -9.25 24.13 6.24
CA ALA A 13 -8.35 23.99 5.09
C ALA A 13 -6.98 23.42 5.49
N VAL A 14 -6.44 23.82 6.65
CA VAL A 14 -5.18 23.28 7.20
C VAL A 14 -5.34 21.80 7.54
N TYR A 15 -6.39 21.42 8.28
CA TYR A 15 -6.66 20.02 8.61
C TYR A 15 -6.80 19.12 7.38
N SER A 16 -7.53 19.59 6.35
CA SER A 16 -7.68 18.83 5.09
C SER A 16 -6.35 18.62 4.37
N LYS A 17 -5.45 19.62 4.43
CA LYS A 17 -4.14 19.55 3.81
C LYS A 17 -3.23 18.55 4.53
N GLU A 18 -3.17 18.60 5.85
CA GLU A 18 -2.37 17.67 6.66
C GLU A 18 -2.80 16.21 6.45
N ALA A 19 -4.11 15.95 6.42
CA ALA A 19 -4.63 14.62 6.14
C ALA A 19 -4.20 14.09 4.75
N LYS A 20 -4.29 14.94 3.71
CA LYS A 20 -3.86 14.60 2.35
C LYS A 20 -2.37 14.29 2.28
N GLU A 21 -1.54 15.09 2.94
CA GLU A 21 -0.08 14.86 3.01
C GLU A 21 0.24 13.53 3.70
N SER A 22 -0.43 13.22 4.81
CA SER A 22 -0.28 11.92 5.47
C SER A 22 -0.66 10.74 4.57
N HIS A 23 -1.78 10.82 3.85
CA HIS A 23 -2.18 9.78 2.89
C HIS A 23 -1.18 9.61 1.75
N LEU A 24 -0.65 10.72 1.23
CA LEU A 24 0.39 10.69 0.20
C LEU A 24 1.67 10.03 0.70
N LEU A 25 2.08 10.33 1.94
CA LEU A 25 3.25 9.70 2.59
C LEU A 25 3.06 8.19 2.72
N VAL A 26 1.89 7.74 3.16
CA VAL A 26 1.57 6.30 3.25
C VAL A 26 1.61 5.66 1.87
N ALA A 27 0.97 6.25 0.85
CA ALA A 27 0.96 5.71 -0.50
C ALA A 27 2.37 5.64 -1.12
N THR A 28 3.18 6.69 -0.98
CA THR A 28 4.56 6.69 -1.48
C THR A 28 5.44 5.68 -0.75
N LEU A 29 5.25 5.51 0.57
CA LEU A 29 5.93 4.46 1.33
C LEU A 29 5.54 3.06 0.83
N ILE A 30 4.25 2.80 0.59
CA ILE A 30 3.79 1.51 0.05
C ILE A 30 4.44 1.24 -1.31
N ALA A 31 4.42 2.22 -2.21
CA ALA A 31 4.99 2.09 -3.55
C ALA A 31 6.48 1.79 -3.51
N THR A 32 7.25 2.50 -2.66
CA THR A 32 8.70 2.32 -2.57
C THR A 32 9.10 0.98 -1.96
N VAL A 33 8.45 0.55 -0.87
CA VAL A 33 8.69 -0.75 -0.26
C VAL A 33 8.33 -1.88 -1.23
N SER A 34 7.18 -1.78 -1.92
CA SER A 34 6.79 -2.77 -2.92
C SER A 34 7.75 -2.80 -4.11
N PHE A 35 8.19 -1.66 -4.60
CA PHE A 35 9.20 -1.61 -5.66
C PHE A 35 10.50 -2.31 -5.25
N ALA A 36 11.02 -1.99 -4.05
CA ALA A 36 12.22 -2.61 -3.51
C ALA A 36 12.08 -4.14 -3.35
N ALA A 37 10.92 -4.59 -2.86
CA ALA A 37 10.62 -6.01 -2.74
C ALA A 37 10.47 -6.73 -4.10
N GLY A 38 10.03 -6.02 -5.14
CA GLY A 38 9.88 -6.58 -6.48
C GLY A 38 11.23 -6.80 -7.18
N ILE A 39 12.18 -5.87 -7.01
CA ILE A 39 13.54 -6.01 -7.57
C ILE A 39 14.42 -6.96 -6.75
N THR A 40 14.12 -7.10 -5.46
CA THR A 40 14.85 -7.99 -4.53
C THR A 40 14.16 -9.35 -4.49
N LEU A 41 14.34 -10.16 -5.53
CA LEU A 41 13.72 -11.47 -5.63
C LEU A 41 14.15 -12.36 -4.44
N PRO A 42 13.21 -12.83 -3.60
CA PRO A 42 13.55 -13.72 -2.50
C PRO A 42 14.13 -15.03 -3.06
N GLY A 43 15.24 -15.48 -2.47
CA GLY A 43 15.94 -16.72 -2.80
C GLY A 43 16.80 -16.72 -4.08
N GLY A 44 16.96 -15.58 -4.75
CA GLY A 44 17.94 -15.41 -5.83
C GLY A 44 17.57 -16.09 -7.16
N THR A 45 18.53 -16.10 -8.09
CA THR A 45 18.37 -16.66 -9.44
C THR A 45 19.22 -17.89 -9.65
N ILE A 46 18.80 -18.76 -10.57
CA ILE A 46 19.58 -19.93 -10.99
C ILE A 46 20.85 -19.44 -11.69
N GLN A 47 22.02 -19.92 -11.25
CA GLN A 47 23.32 -19.43 -11.73
C GLN A 47 23.90 -20.22 -12.92
N GLU A 48 23.45 -21.47 -13.12
CA GLU A 48 23.99 -22.40 -14.13
C GLU A 48 22.90 -23.21 -14.84
N GLY A 49 23.21 -23.69 -16.05
CA GLY A 49 22.31 -24.48 -16.90
C GLY A 49 21.34 -23.65 -17.77
N ASP A 50 20.43 -24.33 -18.48
CA ASP A 50 19.49 -23.71 -19.44
C ASP A 50 18.50 -22.73 -18.80
N HIS A 51 18.32 -22.79 -17.47
CA HIS A 51 17.40 -21.92 -16.72
C HIS A 51 18.11 -20.74 -16.02
N LYS A 52 19.35 -20.42 -16.40
CA LYS A 52 20.14 -19.34 -15.81
C LYS A 52 19.39 -18.01 -15.86
N GLY A 53 19.37 -17.29 -14.73
CA GLY A 53 18.70 -16.00 -14.59
C GLY A 53 17.22 -16.08 -14.19
N THR A 54 16.61 -17.27 -14.13
CA THR A 54 15.24 -17.42 -13.62
C THR A 54 15.22 -17.44 -12.08
N PRO A 55 14.16 -16.94 -11.42
CA PRO A 55 14.04 -17.02 -9.97
C PRO A 55 14.00 -18.46 -9.48
N ILE A 56 14.82 -18.81 -8.50
CA ILE A 56 14.89 -20.18 -7.94
C ILE A 56 13.53 -20.64 -7.40
N LEU A 57 12.74 -19.70 -6.87
CA LEU A 57 11.41 -19.95 -6.31
C LEU A 57 10.28 -19.75 -7.31
N GLY A 58 10.57 -19.49 -8.59
CA GLY A 58 9.58 -19.15 -9.62
C GLY A 58 8.45 -20.16 -9.82
N GLN A 59 8.69 -21.44 -9.49
CA GLN A 59 7.68 -22.51 -9.58
C GLN A 59 6.77 -22.60 -8.36
N ARG A 60 7.11 -21.96 -7.23
CA ARG A 60 6.27 -22.01 -6.01
C ARG A 60 5.07 -21.07 -6.12
N ALA A 61 3.89 -21.59 -5.79
CA ALA A 61 2.66 -20.80 -5.78
C ALA A 61 2.75 -19.57 -4.87
N SER A 62 3.39 -19.70 -3.70
CA SER A 62 3.61 -18.59 -2.76
C SER A 62 4.49 -17.48 -3.34
N PHE A 63 5.47 -17.82 -4.18
CA PHE A 63 6.32 -16.84 -4.86
C PHE A 63 5.55 -16.07 -5.94
N LYS A 64 4.72 -16.76 -6.72
CA LYS A 64 3.84 -16.10 -7.70
C LYS A 64 2.86 -15.16 -7.00
N ALA A 65 2.26 -15.60 -5.90
CA ALA A 65 1.36 -14.78 -5.09
C ALA A 65 2.07 -13.54 -4.49
N PHE A 66 3.32 -13.70 -4.04
CA PHE A 66 4.16 -12.59 -3.58
C PHE A 66 4.35 -11.53 -4.67
N ILE A 67 4.82 -11.92 -5.86
CA ILE A 67 5.10 -10.97 -6.95
C ILE A 67 3.82 -10.25 -7.40
N ILE A 68 2.72 -10.99 -7.58
CA ILE A 68 1.44 -10.41 -8.03
C ILE A 68 0.90 -9.43 -6.99
N SER A 69 0.84 -9.83 -5.72
CA SER A 69 0.31 -8.98 -4.64
C SER A 69 1.17 -7.72 -4.47
N ASN A 70 2.48 -7.86 -4.58
CA ASN A 70 3.41 -6.75 -4.46
C ASN A 70 3.29 -5.76 -5.65
N ALA A 71 3.09 -6.28 -6.86
CA ALA A 71 2.82 -5.44 -8.03
C ALA A 71 1.48 -4.69 -7.91
N LEU A 72 0.43 -5.37 -7.43
CA LEU A 72 -0.88 -4.74 -7.18
C LEU A 72 -0.75 -3.63 -6.13
N ALA A 73 -0.07 -3.89 -5.01
CA ALA A 73 0.19 -2.88 -3.98
C ALA A 73 0.87 -1.64 -4.56
N MET A 74 1.91 -1.83 -5.38
CA MET A 74 2.62 -0.74 -6.03
C MET A 74 1.73 0.07 -6.99
N VAL A 75 0.96 -0.60 -7.86
CA VAL A 75 0.09 0.07 -8.84
C VAL A 75 -1.01 0.89 -8.17
N PHE A 76 -1.68 0.31 -7.17
CA PHE A 76 -2.74 1.02 -6.44
C PHE A 76 -2.18 2.19 -5.62
N ALA A 77 -1.01 2.02 -5.00
CA ALA A 77 -0.35 3.09 -4.25
C ALA A 77 0.09 4.26 -5.15
N ILE A 78 0.71 3.98 -6.30
CA ILE A 78 1.09 5.01 -7.28
C ILE A 78 -0.16 5.73 -7.82
N SER A 79 -1.24 4.98 -8.08
CA SER A 79 -2.51 5.54 -8.54
C SER A 79 -3.12 6.47 -7.48
N ALA A 80 -3.16 6.04 -6.21
CA ALA A 80 -3.63 6.87 -5.10
C ALA A 80 -2.79 8.15 -4.95
N ALA A 81 -1.46 8.03 -4.95
CA ALA A 81 -0.54 9.17 -4.89
C ALA A 81 -0.75 10.13 -6.07
N SER A 82 -0.90 9.61 -7.28
CA SER A 82 -1.16 10.41 -8.49
C SER A 82 -2.46 11.19 -8.39
N ILE A 83 -3.52 10.59 -7.85
CA ILE A 83 -4.80 11.28 -7.63
C ILE A 83 -4.63 12.39 -6.59
N HIS A 84 -3.99 12.10 -5.44
CA HIS A 84 -3.73 13.09 -4.41
C HIS A 84 -2.91 14.29 -4.93
N LEU A 85 -1.92 14.05 -5.80
CA LEU A 85 -1.14 15.10 -6.45
C LEU A 85 -1.93 15.89 -7.51
N SER A 86 -2.94 15.28 -8.12
CA SER A 86 -3.74 15.91 -9.17
C SER A 86 -4.87 16.80 -8.64
N ILE A 87 -5.31 16.61 -7.39
CA ILE A 87 -6.39 17.38 -6.78
C ILE A 87 -6.06 18.90 -6.74
N PRO A 88 -4.90 19.36 -6.24
CA PRO A 88 -4.58 20.79 -6.22
C PRO A 88 -4.51 21.44 -7.62
N LEU A 89 -4.31 20.65 -8.67
CA LEU A 89 -4.21 21.12 -10.06
C LEU A 89 -5.59 21.28 -10.72
N THR A 90 -6.64 20.73 -10.10
CA THR A 90 -8.01 20.71 -10.66
C THR A 90 -8.83 21.89 -10.13
N LYS A 91 -9.47 22.67 -11.02
CA LYS A 91 -10.29 23.84 -10.64
C LYS A 91 -11.73 23.49 -10.23
N SER A 92 -12.09 22.21 -10.10
CA SER A 92 -13.48 21.75 -9.95
C SER A 92 -13.72 21.03 -8.63
N LYS A 93 -14.29 21.75 -7.66
CA LYS A 93 -14.61 21.26 -6.30
C LYS A 93 -15.47 19.99 -6.27
N PHE A 94 -16.32 19.76 -7.29
CA PHE A 94 -17.20 18.58 -7.34
C PHE A 94 -16.44 17.29 -7.70
N LYS A 95 -15.41 17.38 -8.57
CA LYS A 95 -14.56 16.24 -8.89
C LYS A 95 -13.65 15.86 -7.73
N ASP A 96 -13.25 16.83 -6.91
CA ASP A 96 -12.33 16.62 -5.79
C ASP A 96 -12.87 15.65 -4.73
N HIS A 97 -14.18 15.69 -4.43
CA HIS A 97 -14.78 14.77 -3.45
C HIS A 97 -14.72 13.30 -3.94
N PHE A 98 -15.17 13.04 -5.17
CA PHE A 98 -15.10 11.70 -5.76
C PHE A 98 -13.66 11.21 -5.90
N LEU A 99 -12.75 12.05 -6.40
CA LEU A 99 -11.33 11.70 -6.53
C LEU A 99 -10.69 11.37 -5.17
N THR A 100 -11.04 12.11 -4.12
CA THR A 100 -10.54 11.85 -2.76
C THR A 100 -11.03 10.49 -2.25
N GLN A 101 -12.31 10.15 -2.47
CA GLN A 101 -12.84 8.83 -2.11
C GLN A 101 -12.14 7.69 -2.87
N TYR A 102 -11.90 7.85 -4.19
CA TYR A 102 -11.17 6.86 -4.98
C TYR A 102 -9.72 6.69 -4.53
N ALA A 103 -9.02 7.80 -4.23
CA ALA A 103 -7.65 7.74 -3.73
C ALA A 103 -7.56 7.02 -2.39
N HIS A 104 -8.52 7.27 -1.49
CA HIS A 104 -8.61 6.57 -0.23
C HIS A 104 -8.86 5.07 -0.43
N ALA A 105 -9.82 4.69 -1.28
CA ALA A 105 -10.10 3.30 -1.60
C ALA A 105 -8.87 2.59 -2.21
N PHE A 106 -8.16 3.22 -3.14
CA PHE A 106 -6.93 2.67 -3.70
C PHE A 106 -5.82 2.52 -2.66
N THR A 107 -5.70 3.47 -1.73
CA THR A 107 -4.74 3.34 -0.61
C THR A 107 -5.06 2.13 0.27
N LEU A 108 -6.34 1.90 0.57
CA LEU A 108 -6.78 0.73 1.35
C LEU A 108 -6.51 -0.59 0.61
N VAL A 109 -6.81 -0.66 -0.68
CA VAL A 109 -6.50 -1.84 -1.51
C VAL A 109 -4.99 -2.07 -1.57
N ALA A 110 -4.19 -1.01 -1.67
CA ALA A 110 -2.74 -1.10 -1.68
C ALA A 110 -2.18 -1.64 -0.36
N LEU A 111 -2.72 -1.19 0.78
CA LEU A 111 -2.37 -1.70 2.11
C LEU A 111 -2.69 -3.19 2.26
N LEU A 112 -3.89 -3.61 1.85
CA LEU A 112 -4.29 -5.02 1.88
C LEU A 112 -3.38 -5.88 1.01
N ALA A 113 -3.10 -5.44 -0.22
CA ALA A 113 -2.21 -6.14 -1.14
C ALA A 113 -0.76 -6.24 -0.58
N MET A 114 -0.27 -5.18 0.08
CA MET A 114 1.03 -5.18 0.74
C MET A 114 1.10 -6.19 1.89
N ILE A 115 0.02 -6.36 2.67
CA ILE A 115 -0.02 -7.37 3.73
C ILE A 115 0.03 -8.78 3.15
N VAL A 116 -0.72 -9.03 2.08
CA VAL A 116 -0.66 -10.33 1.37
C VAL A 116 0.73 -10.57 0.79
N ALA A 117 1.37 -9.55 0.22
CA ALA A 117 2.74 -9.62 -0.25
C ALA A 117 3.70 -9.96 0.90
N PHE A 118 3.62 -9.26 2.03
CA PHE A 118 4.47 -9.55 3.19
C PHE A 118 4.25 -10.98 3.73
N ALA A 119 3.00 -11.42 3.82
CA ALA A 119 2.64 -12.77 4.27
C ALA A 119 3.19 -13.86 3.34
N THR A 120 3.00 -13.70 2.04
CA THR A 120 3.48 -14.67 1.05
C THR A 120 5.00 -14.64 0.91
N GLY A 121 5.63 -13.46 0.99
CA GLY A 121 7.08 -13.30 0.99
C GLY A 121 7.75 -13.93 2.20
N THR A 122 7.21 -13.71 3.41
CA THR A 122 7.71 -14.37 4.63
C THR A 122 7.57 -15.88 4.55
N TYR A 123 6.46 -16.39 4.02
CA TYR A 123 6.28 -17.83 3.79
C TYR A 123 7.27 -18.42 2.76
N VAL A 124 7.59 -17.65 1.71
CA VAL A 124 8.59 -18.04 0.70
C VAL A 124 9.98 -18.15 1.33
N VAL A 125 10.36 -17.21 2.20
CA VAL A 125 11.70 -17.15 2.81
C VAL A 125 11.85 -18.17 3.94
N LEU A 126 10.87 -18.29 4.82
CA LEU A 126 10.93 -19.16 6.02
C LEU A 126 10.49 -20.60 5.74
N GLY A 127 9.89 -20.87 4.58
CA GLY A 127 9.22 -22.14 4.30
C GLY A 127 8.02 -22.38 5.24
N PRO A 128 7.43 -23.60 5.22
CA PRO A 128 6.33 -23.99 6.10
C PRO A 128 6.80 -24.19 7.56
N SER A 129 7.30 -23.13 8.18
CA SER A 129 7.71 -23.10 9.59
C SER A 129 6.63 -22.40 10.44
N PRO A 130 6.49 -22.75 11.73
CA PRO A 130 5.50 -22.14 12.62
C PRO A 130 5.69 -20.62 12.79
N LEU A 131 6.92 -20.12 12.61
CA LEU A 131 7.25 -18.70 12.66
C LEU A 131 6.63 -17.90 11.52
N GLY A 132 6.65 -18.43 10.29
CA GLY A 132 6.02 -17.78 9.14
C GLY A 132 4.51 -17.63 9.35
N ILE A 133 3.86 -18.68 9.86
CA ILE A 133 2.42 -18.67 10.16
C ILE A 133 2.09 -17.69 11.31
N ALA A 134 2.93 -17.62 12.34
CA ALA A 134 2.76 -16.68 13.44
C ALA A 134 2.85 -15.21 12.98
N ILE A 135 3.81 -14.88 12.12
CA ILE A 135 3.96 -13.52 11.59
C ILE A 135 2.75 -13.12 10.74
N ILE A 136 2.26 -14.04 9.90
CA ILE A 136 1.07 -13.81 9.07
C ILE A 136 -0.16 -13.52 9.92
N THR A 137 -0.40 -14.32 10.97
CA THR A 137 -1.56 -14.16 11.86
C THR A 137 -1.49 -12.87 12.67
N VAL A 138 -0.32 -12.48 13.17
CA VAL A 138 -0.12 -11.20 13.88
C VAL A 138 -0.32 -10.01 12.95
N ALA A 139 0.20 -10.04 11.72
CA ALA A 139 0.04 -8.96 10.76
C ALA A 139 -1.44 -8.76 10.36
N LEU A 140 -2.16 -9.85 10.10
CA LEU A 140 -3.58 -9.80 9.74
C LEU A 140 -4.44 -9.30 10.91
N SER A 141 -4.19 -9.77 12.13
CA SER A 141 -4.94 -9.36 13.31
C SER A 141 -4.75 -7.88 13.64
N PHE A 142 -3.51 -7.36 13.57
CA PHE A 142 -3.25 -5.94 13.76
C PHE A 142 -4.00 -5.08 12.74
N PHE A 143 -4.03 -5.49 11.46
CA PHE A 143 -4.71 -4.73 10.41
C PHE A 143 -6.24 -4.74 10.57
N ILE A 144 -6.82 -5.88 10.94
CA ILE A 144 -8.27 -5.98 11.22
C ILE A 144 -8.65 -5.07 12.40
N VAL A 145 -7.84 -5.04 13.46
CA VAL A 145 -8.07 -4.17 14.62
C VAL A 145 -7.96 -2.70 14.22
N ALA A 146 -6.94 -2.33 13.45
CA ALA A 146 -6.77 -0.95 12.96
C ALA A 146 -7.95 -0.50 12.06
N TYR A 147 -8.42 -1.38 11.18
CA TYR A 147 -9.56 -1.10 10.31
C TYR A 147 -10.87 -1.00 11.08
N GLY A 148 -11.06 -1.86 12.09
CA GLY A 148 -12.23 -1.82 12.98
C GLY A 148 -12.29 -0.54 13.81
N ILE A 149 -11.16 -0.08 14.34
CA ILE A 149 -11.07 1.19 15.09
C ILE A 149 -11.30 2.38 14.16
N GLY A 150 -10.71 2.38 12.96
CA GLY A 150 -10.89 3.44 11.96
C GLY A 150 -12.30 3.50 11.35
N CYS A 151 -13.09 2.43 11.46
CA CYS A 151 -14.50 2.42 11.03
C CYS A 151 -15.46 2.96 12.12
N PHE A 152 -15.00 3.07 13.37
CA PHE A 152 -15.80 3.49 14.52
C PHE A 152 -15.54 4.94 14.97
N TRP A 153 -14.59 5.64 14.34
CA TRP A 153 -14.23 7.03 14.61
C TRP A 153 -14.46 7.88 13.37
#